data_AF-R5CRX2-F1
#
_entry.id   AF-R5CRX2-F1
#
_cell.length_a   1.000
_cell.length_b   1.000
_cell.length_c   1.000
_cell.angle_alpha   90.00
_cell.angle_beta   90.00
_cell.angle_gamma   90.00
#
_symmetry.space_group_name_H-M   'P 1'
#
loop_
_entity.id
_entity.type
_entity.pdbx_description
1 polymer ?
#
loop_
_entity_poly.entity_id
_entity_poly.type
_entity_poly.pdbx_seq_one_letter_code
_entity_poly.pdbx_strand_id
1 'polypeptide(L)'
;MTGAHGRKRRPGGRLQLLDVIRGITLLSMIAYHGSWDLVYLAGVNWPWYHSEEAFLWQQSICWTFILLSGYCMTLSSHKWKRGAIVFAAGILVTAATLVFLPEDVVVFGVLTFLGSAMLLTDVLENPLRKIPPLPGFVICALLFYVTRWVNAGSLQLWKGSPFPLPAAWYQGNVMTFLGFTEPGFQSSDYFSFFPWIFLFWCGLYLGLWIGRCGSWKNVILQINIPPLSFLGRNSLLIYLLHQPVLYMLVVLGTRYLRL
;
A
#
# COMPACT_ATOMS: atom_id res chain seq x y z
N MET A 1 -44.67 -24.39 -25.79
CA MET A 1 -44.70 -23.26 -24.85
C MET A 1 -43.45 -23.30 -23.99
N THR A 2 -42.69 -22.22 -24.04
CA THR A 2 -41.30 -22.03 -23.58
C THR A 2 -41.17 -21.94 -22.06
N GLY A 3 -40.37 -22.82 -21.47
CA GLY A 3 -39.93 -22.72 -20.07
C GLY A 3 -38.49 -22.22 -19.98
N ALA A 4 -38.27 -20.92 -20.18
CA ALA A 4 -36.97 -20.30 -19.97
C ALA A 4 -36.63 -20.30 -18.47
N HIS A 5 -35.81 -21.28 -18.05
CA HIS A 5 -35.18 -21.27 -16.73
C HIS A 5 -34.17 -20.12 -16.68
N GLY A 6 -34.63 -18.95 -16.21
CA GLY A 6 -33.79 -17.83 -15.85
C GLY A 6 -32.79 -18.25 -14.77
N ARG A 7 -31.56 -18.58 -15.18
CA ARG A 7 -30.41 -18.65 -14.29
C ARG A 7 -30.23 -17.27 -13.68
N LYS A 8 -30.77 -17.06 -12.48
CA LYS A 8 -30.42 -15.94 -11.60
C LYS A 8 -28.89 -15.96 -11.44
N ARG A 9 -28.20 -14.99 -12.03
CA ARG A 9 -26.78 -14.74 -11.73
C ARG A 9 -26.70 -14.52 -10.21
N ARG A 10 -26.06 -15.44 -9.49
CA ARG A 10 -25.73 -15.22 -8.07
C ARG A 10 -24.92 -13.92 -8.00
N PRO A 11 -25.22 -13.00 -7.07
CA PRO A 11 -24.37 -11.83 -6.87
C PRO A 11 -22.95 -12.33 -6.61
N GLY A 12 -21.97 -11.83 -7.36
CA GLY A 12 -20.59 -12.30 -7.29
C GLY A 12 -20.11 -12.33 -5.84
N GLY A 13 -19.84 -13.53 -5.33
CA GLY A 13 -19.42 -13.72 -3.95
C GLY A 13 -18.14 -12.94 -3.67
N ARG A 14 -18.16 -12.11 -2.63
CA ARG A 14 -16.99 -11.38 -2.13
C ARG A 14 -15.79 -12.33 -1.98
N LEU A 15 -14.62 -11.93 -2.47
CA LEU A 15 -13.42 -12.76 -2.42
C LEU A 15 -12.83 -12.72 -0.99
N GLN A 16 -13.24 -13.69 -0.17
CA GLN A 16 -12.92 -13.76 1.26
C GLN A 16 -11.42 -13.86 1.52
N LEU A 17 -10.68 -14.55 0.65
CA LEU A 17 -9.23 -14.70 0.79
C LEU A 17 -8.51 -13.34 0.72
N LEU A 18 -8.96 -12.40 -0.12
CA LEU A 18 -8.34 -11.07 -0.20
C LEU A 18 -8.52 -10.29 1.11
N ASP A 19 -9.66 -10.45 1.76
CA ASP A 19 -9.89 -9.85 3.07
C ASP A 19 -9.05 -10.56 4.14
N VAL A 20 -8.84 -11.89 4.07
CA VAL A 20 -7.90 -12.61 4.96
C VAL A 20 -6.48 -12.08 4.79
N ILE A 21 -5.95 -12.02 3.56
CA ILE A 21 -4.58 -11.55 3.30
C ILE A 21 -4.44 -10.11 3.78
N ARG A 22 -5.41 -9.22 3.47
CA ARG A 22 -5.38 -7.83 3.95
C ARG A 22 -5.39 -7.77 5.48
N GLY A 23 -6.14 -8.64 6.16
CA GLY A 23 -6.15 -8.75 7.62
C GLY A 23 -4.79 -9.18 8.19
N ILE A 24 -4.13 -10.16 7.57
CA ILE A 24 -2.77 -10.60 7.97
C ILE A 24 -1.76 -9.47 7.78
N THR A 25 -1.78 -8.81 6.61
CA THR A 25 -0.88 -7.68 6.32
C THR A 25 -1.09 -6.54 7.31
N LEU A 26 -2.34 -6.28 7.70
CA LEU A 26 -2.68 -5.26 8.69
C LEU A 26 -2.15 -5.61 10.08
N LEU A 27 -2.27 -6.85 10.54
CA LEU A 27 -1.66 -7.28 11.80
C LEU A 27 -0.14 -7.16 11.78
N SER A 28 0.48 -7.58 10.68
CA SER A 28 1.94 -7.45 10.48
C SER A 28 2.39 -5.98 10.53
N MET A 29 1.63 -5.08 9.91
CA MET A 29 1.86 -3.64 9.97
C MET A 29 1.77 -3.10 11.40
N ILE A 30 0.70 -3.46 12.13
CA ILE A 30 0.51 -3.03 13.53
C ILE A 30 1.68 -3.51 14.40
N ALA A 31 2.11 -4.76 14.22
CA ALA A 31 3.26 -5.30 14.94
C ALA A 31 4.55 -4.56 14.59
N TYR A 32 4.78 -4.22 13.32
CA TYR A 32 5.96 -3.45 12.90
C TYR A 32 5.99 -2.06 13.52
N HIS A 33 4.88 -1.31 13.46
CA HIS A 33 4.79 0.02 14.08
C HIS A 33 4.88 -0.06 15.61
N GLY A 34 4.31 -1.09 16.24
CA GLY A 34 4.49 -1.31 17.68
C GLY A 34 5.98 -1.52 18.04
N SER A 35 6.73 -2.25 17.22
CA SER A 35 8.18 -2.38 17.40
C SER A 35 8.92 -1.06 17.19
N TRP A 36 8.51 -0.25 16.20
CA TRP A 36 9.06 1.09 15.99
C TRP A 36 8.84 1.97 17.23
N ASP A 37 7.62 2.02 17.76
CA ASP A 37 7.30 2.80 18.97
C ASP A 37 8.11 2.32 20.17
N LEU A 38 8.31 1.01 20.35
CA LEU A 38 9.15 0.50 21.44
C LEU A 38 10.61 0.97 21.32
N VAL A 39 11.17 0.94 20.11
CA VAL A 39 12.58 1.33 19.88
C VAL A 39 12.77 2.84 19.99
N TYR A 40 11.96 3.62 19.28
CA TYR A 40 12.17 5.06 19.14
C TYR A 40 11.44 5.90 20.20
N LEU A 41 10.24 5.50 20.63
CA LEU A 41 9.47 6.24 21.64
C LEU A 41 9.76 5.77 23.07
N ALA A 42 9.87 4.45 23.30
CA ALA A 42 10.19 3.89 24.61
C ALA A 42 11.69 3.66 24.86
N GLY A 43 12.55 3.89 23.87
CA GLY A 43 14.01 3.75 24.03
C GLY A 43 14.49 2.31 24.25
N VAL A 44 13.69 1.30 23.89
CA VAL A 44 14.07 -0.11 24.04
C VAL A 44 15.24 -0.43 23.10
N ASN A 45 16.36 -0.85 23.67
CA ASN A 45 17.50 -1.29 22.88
C ASN A 45 17.22 -2.65 22.21
N TRP A 46 16.84 -2.62 20.94
CA TRP A 46 16.55 -3.81 20.13
C TRP A 46 17.38 -3.81 18.83
N PRO A 47 18.64 -4.30 18.85
CA PRO A 47 19.54 -4.21 17.69
C PRO A 47 19.03 -4.90 16.42
N TRP A 48 18.28 -5.99 16.56
CA TRP A 48 17.67 -6.69 15.42
C TRP A 48 16.71 -5.80 14.61
N TYR A 49 16.07 -4.80 15.24
CA TYR A 49 15.18 -3.89 14.54
C TYR A 49 15.91 -3.08 13.44
N HIS A 50 17.22 -2.88 13.56
CA HIS A 50 18.05 -2.17 12.58
C HIS A 50 18.65 -3.08 11.51
N SER A 51 18.29 -4.36 11.48
CA SER A 51 18.85 -5.33 10.56
C SER A 51 18.19 -5.33 9.17
N GLU A 52 18.83 -5.96 8.18
CA GLU A 52 18.25 -6.12 6.85
C GLU A 52 16.96 -6.96 6.87
N GLU A 53 16.84 -7.90 7.80
CA GLU A 53 15.65 -8.73 7.97
C GLU A 53 14.44 -7.90 8.44
N ALA A 54 14.64 -6.96 9.37
CA ALA A 54 13.60 -6.04 9.80
C ALA A 54 13.17 -5.10 8.66
N PHE A 55 14.14 -4.65 7.84
CA PHE A 55 13.85 -3.91 6.62
C PHE A 55 13.02 -4.75 5.63
N LEU A 56 13.38 -6.01 5.38
CA LEU A 56 12.61 -6.91 4.52
C LEU A 56 11.20 -7.16 5.06
N TRP A 57 11.04 -7.27 6.38
CA TRP A 57 9.73 -7.39 7.02
C TRP A 57 8.85 -6.16 6.72
N GLN A 58 9.39 -4.96 6.90
CA GLN A 58 8.72 -3.71 6.52
C GLN A 58 8.33 -3.71 5.03
N GLN A 59 9.27 -4.02 4.15
CA GLN A 59 9.03 -4.01 2.70
C GLN A 59 7.96 -5.03 2.29
N SER A 60 7.92 -6.20 2.92
CA SER A 60 6.91 -7.22 2.65
C SER A 60 5.48 -6.74 2.94
N ILE A 61 5.30 -5.96 4.01
CA ILE A 61 4.03 -5.34 4.38
C ILE A 61 3.59 -4.36 3.28
N CYS A 62 4.52 -3.49 2.89
CA CYS A 62 4.29 -2.44 1.89
C CYS A 62 3.95 -3.05 0.52
N TRP A 63 4.75 -4.02 0.07
CA TRP A 63 4.51 -4.71 -1.20
C TRP A 63 3.14 -5.36 -1.24
N THR A 64 2.77 -6.05 -0.16
CA THR A 64 1.49 -6.74 -0.07
C THR A 64 0.31 -5.77 -0.09
N PHE A 65 0.36 -4.68 0.70
CA PHE A 65 -0.71 -3.67 0.70
C PHE A 65 -0.92 -3.02 -0.67
N ILE A 66 0.17 -2.65 -1.34
CA ILE A 66 0.13 -1.97 -2.63
C ILE A 66 -0.38 -2.91 -3.72
N LEU A 67 0.15 -4.14 -3.79
CA LEU A 67 -0.33 -5.17 -4.73
C LEU A 67 -1.82 -5.49 -4.51
N LEU A 68 -2.25 -5.69 -3.26
CA LEU A 68 -3.65 -5.95 -2.95
C LEU A 68 -4.56 -4.79 -3.34
N SER A 69 -4.12 -3.54 -3.11
CA SER A 69 -4.89 -2.35 -3.45
C SER A 69 -5.09 -2.24 -4.96
N GLY A 70 -4.03 -2.45 -5.74
CA GLY A 70 -4.10 -2.53 -7.19
C GLY A 70 -5.01 -3.66 -7.69
N TYR A 71 -4.89 -4.85 -7.09
CA TYR A 71 -5.77 -5.97 -7.41
C TYR A 71 -7.24 -5.63 -7.21
N CYS A 72 -7.56 -4.99 -6.07
CA CYS A 72 -8.93 -4.64 -5.70
C CYS A 72 -9.58 -3.61 -6.63
N MET A 73 -8.81 -2.88 -7.44
CA MET A 73 -9.36 -2.02 -8.48
C MET A 73 -10.15 -2.80 -9.53
N THR A 74 -9.78 -4.05 -9.81
CA THR A 74 -10.51 -4.89 -10.77
C THR A 74 -11.90 -5.32 -10.29
N LEU A 75 -12.13 -5.26 -8.98
CA LEU A 75 -13.37 -5.69 -8.32
C LEU A 75 -14.28 -4.52 -7.94
N SER A 76 -13.75 -3.30 -7.94
CA SER A 76 -14.44 -2.12 -7.42
C SER A 76 -15.36 -1.52 -8.47
N SER A 77 -16.64 -1.32 -8.10
CA SER A 77 -17.61 -0.58 -8.92
C SER A 77 -17.53 0.93 -8.75
N HIS A 78 -16.99 1.42 -7.63
CA HIS A 78 -16.94 2.84 -7.27
C HIS A 78 -15.49 3.29 -7.00
N LYS A 79 -14.64 3.17 -8.03
CA LYS A 79 -13.19 3.39 -7.92
C LYS A 79 -12.84 4.82 -7.54
N TRP A 80 -13.41 5.80 -8.23
CA TRP A 80 -13.21 7.22 -7.94
C TRP A 80 -13.53 7.59 -6.48
N LYS A 81 -14.73 7.22 -6.01
CA LYS A 81 -15.16 7.48 -4.63
C LYS A 81 -14.21 6.86 -3.62
N ARG A 82 -13.76 5.63 -3.84
CA ARG A 82 -12.81 4.95 -2.93
C ARG A 82 -11.44 5.61 -2.95
N GLY A 83 -10.93 5.96 -4.13
CA GLY A 83 -9.66 6.70 -4.27
C GLY A 83 -9.69 8.03 -3.54
N ALA A 84 -10.78 8.80 -3.70
CA ALA A 84 -10.96 10.08 -3.01
C ALA A 84 -11.03 9.92 -1.48
N ILE A 85 -11.75 8.91 -0.97
CA ILE A 85 -11.81 8.62 0.47
C ILE A 85 -10.43 8.28 1.03
N VAL A 86 -9.67 7.42 0.34
CA VAL A 86 -8.33 7.02 0.78
C VAL A 86 -7.35 8.19 0.72
N PHE A 87 -7.41 9.02 -0.32
CA PHE A 87 -6.60 10.23 -0.43
C PHE A 87 -6.93 11.24 0.69
N ALA A 88 -8.21 11.47 0.95
CA ALA A 88 -8.66 12.34 2.03
C ALA A 88 -8.24 11.81 3.42
N ALA A 89 -8.24 10.49 3.61
CA ALA A 89 -7.70 9.87 4.82
C ALA A 89 -6.18 10.13 4.97
N GLY A 90 -5.42 10.14 3.87
CA GLY A 90 -4.01 10.56 3.88
C GLY A 90 -3.83 12.01 4.31
N ILE A 91 -4.62 12.94 3.78
CA ILE A 91 -4.61 14.35 4.21
C ILE A 91 -4.94 14.48 5.70
N LEU A 92 -5.93 13.71 6.18
CA LEU A 92 -6.31 13.70 7.58
C LEU A 92 -5.15 13.22 8.47
N VAL A 93 -4.42 12.19 8.05
CA VAL A 93 -3.22 11.72 8.77
C VAL A 93 -2.17 12.82 8.81
N THR A 94 -1.84 13.45 7.68
CA THR A 94 -0.88 14.57 7.64
C THR A 94 -1.28 15.69 8.59
N ALA A 95 -2.56 16.11 8.56
CA ALA A 95 -3.08 17.16 9.44
C ALA A 95 -3.00 16.76 10.92
N ALA A 96 -3.36 15.52 11.25
CA ALA A 96 -3.28 15.02 12.62
C ALA A 96 -1.82 14.97 13.12
N THR A 97 -0.89 14.45 12.32
CA THR A 97 0.53 14.40 12.69
C THR A 97 1.15 15.78 12.80
N LEU A 98 0.75 16.74 11.94
CA LEU A 98 1.22 18.13 12.05
C LEU A 98 0.85 18.77 13.40
N VAL A 99 -0.32 18.44 13.93
CA VAL A 99 -0.83 19.03 15.19
C VAL A 99 -0.30 18.31 16.42
N PHE A 100 -0.24 16.97 16.39
CA PHE A 100 0.07 16.16 17.57
C PHE A 100 1.51 15.66 17.64
N LEU A 101 2.20 15.54 16.50
CA LEU A 101 3.53 14.93 16.35
C LEU A 101 4.37 15.72 15.33
N PRO A 102 4.70 17.00 15.60
CA PRO A 102 5.37 17.88 14.63
C PRO A 102 6.81 17.46 14.28
N GLU A 103 7.45 16.63 15.11
CA GLU A 103 8.76 16.05 14.82
C GLU A 103 8.67 14.81 13.91
N ASP A 104 7.50 14.18 13.82
CA ASP A 104 7.22 12.92 13.11
C ASP A 104 6.07 13.08 12.10
N VAL A 105 6.06 14.21 11.37
CA VAL A 105 4.97 14.51 10.44
C VAL A 105 4.97 13.51 9.28
N VAL A 106 3.79 12.99 8.98
CA VAL A 106 3.58 12.11 7.82
C VAL A 106 3.18 12.96 6.62
N VAL A 107 4.12 13.16 5.69
CA VAL A 107 3.90 13.83 4.41
C VAL A 107 4.11 12.84 3.27
N PHE A 108 3.15 12.79 2.33
CA PHE A 108 3.15 11.83 1.21
C PHE A 108 3.24 10.37 1.66
N GLY A 109 2.53 10.02 2.74
CA GLY A 109 2.42 8.65 3.22
C GLY A 109 1.63 7.72 2.29
N VAL A 110 1.55 6.45 2.66
CA VAL A 110 0.98 5.38 1.81
C VAL A 110 -0.47 5.62 1.42
N LEU A 111 -1.30 6.26 2.26
CA LEU A 111 -2.70 6.57 1.91
C LEU A 111 -2.80 7.64 0.82
N THR A 112 -1.98 8.69 0.90
CA THR A 112 -1.91 9.74 -0.12
C THR A 112 -1.48 9.14 -1.46
N PHE A 113 -0.48 8.26 -1.44
CA PHE A 113 -0.07 7.49 -2.61
C PHE A 113 -1.20 6.60 -3.15
N LEU A 114 -1.78 5.73 -2.32
CA LEU A 114 -2.81 4.77 -2.74
C LEU A 114 -4.04 5.47 -3.31
N GLY A 115 -4.50 6.55 -2.66
CA GLY A 115 -5.61 7.36 -3.15
C GLY A 115 -5.31 7.94 -4.53
N SER A 116 -4.12 8.53 -4.70
CA SER A 116 -3.66 9.07 -5.99
C SER A 116 -3.54 8.00 -7.06
N ALA A 117 -2.98 6.84 -6.73
CA ALA A 117 -2.84 5.70 -7.62
C ALA A 117 -4.21 5.17 -8.08
N MET A 118 -5.19 5.09 -7.19
CA MET A 118 -6.56 4.68 -7.53
C MET A 118 -7.22 5.68 -8.48
N LEU A 119 -7.13 6.99 -8.20
CA LEU A 119 -7.70 8.04 -9.04
C LEU A 119 -7.06 8.07 -10.43
N LEU A 120 -5.73 8.01 -10.51
CA LEU A 120 -5.02 7.95 -11.80
C LEU A 120 -5.38 6.69 -12.58
N THR A 121 -5.43 5.54 -11.91
CA THR A 121 -5.75 4.26 -12.56
C THR A 121 -7.18 4.23 -13.10
N ASP A 122 -8.12 4.91 -12.45
CA ASP A 122 -9.49 5.06 -12.95
C ASP A 122 -9.51 5.88 -14.25
N VAL A 123 -8.80 7.01 -14.29
CA VAL A 123 -8.65 7.84 -15.50
C VAL A 123 -7.95 7.07 -16.63
N LEU A 124 -6.92 6.29 -16.30
CA LEU A 124 -6.13 5.50 -17.26
C LEU A 124 -6.67 4.09 -17.50
N GLU A 125 -7.89 3.77 -17.04
CA GLU A 125 -8.41 2.42 -17.12
C GLU A 125 -8.48 1.91 -18.56
N ASN A 126 -8.95 2.76 -19.48
CA ASN A 126 -9.12 2.42 -20.89
C ASN A 126 -7.79 2.03 -21.57
N PRO A 127 -6.72 2.84 -21.54
CA PRO A 127 -5.44 2.44 -22.12
C PRO A 127 -4.81 1.25 -21.40
N LEU A 128 -4.87 1.17 -20.06
CA LEU A 128 -4.29 0.07 -19.30
C LEU A 128 -4.93 -1.28 -19.67
N ARG A 129 -6.25 -1.31 -19.92
CA ARG A 129 -6.96 -2.54 -20.30
C ARG A 129 -6.66 -3.04 -21.71
N LYS A 130 -6.11 -2.19 -22.60
CA LYS A 130 -5.69 -2.62 -23.94
C LYS A 130 -4.45 -3.51 -23.90
N ILE A 131 -3.65 -3.41 -22.84
CA ILE A 131 -2.45 -4.21 -22.65
C ILE A 131 -2.87 -5.60 -22.12
N PRO A 132 -2.40 -6.71 -22.72
CA PRO A 132 -2.68 -8.04 -22.21
C PRO A 132 -2.13 -8.21 -20.77
N PRO A 133 -2.82 -8.92 -19.85
CA PRO A 133 -2.48 -8.91 -18.43
C PRO A 133 -1.07 -9.37 -18.09
N LEU A 134 -0.58 -10.43 -18.72
CA LEU A 134 0.75 -10.96 -18.44
C LEU A 134 1.86 -10.00 -18.90
N PRO A 135 1.88 -9.50 -20.15
CA PRO A 135 2.78 -8.43 -20.56
C PRO A 135 2.68 -7.18 -19.67
N GLY A 136 1.47 -6.73 -19.33
CA GLY A 136 1.27 -5.57 -18.46
C GLY A 136 1.90 -5.76 -17.08
N PHE A 137 1.72 -6.93 -16.47
CA PHE A 137 2.37 -7.30 -15.21
C PHE A 137 3.90 -7.28 -15.32
N VAL A 138 4.47 -7.91 -16.35
CA VAL A 138 5.93 -7.98 -16.55
C VAL A 138 6.52 -6.58 -16.78
N ILE A 139 5.89 -5.75 -17.61
CA ILE A 139 6.34 -4.38 -17.86
C ILE A 139 6.32 -3.57 -16.57
N CYS A 140 5.25 -3.65 -15.78
CA CYS A 140 5.16 -2.92 -14.51
C CYS A 140 6.20 -3.43 -13.50
N ALA A 141 6.44 -4.74 -13.43
CA ALA A 141 7.45 -5.31 -12.52
C ALA A 141 8.87 -4.85 -12.90
N LEU A 142 9.18 -4.80 -14.20
CA LEU A 142 10.45 -4.28 -14.70
C LEU A 142 10.59 -2.78 -14.42
N LEU A 143 9.55 -1.98 -14.69
CA LEU A 143 9.56 -0.54 -14.40
C LEU A 143 9.75 -0.28 -12.89
N PHE A 144 9.05 -1.03 -12.02
CA PHE A 144 9.25 -0.95 -10.58
C PHE A 144 10.70 -1.26 -10.20
N TYR A 145 11.26 -2.34 -10.71
CA TYR A 145 12.64 -2.74 -10.43
C TYR A 145 13.65 -1.67 -10.88
N VAL A 146 13.50 -1.13 -12.09
CA VAL A 146 14.42 -0.14 -12.66
C VAL A 146 14.35 1.21 -11.94
N THR A 147 13.14 1.61 -11.53
CA THR A 147 12.89 2.91 -10.91
C THR A 147 12.97 2.90 -9.39
N ARG A 148 13.28 1.76 -8.76
CA ARG A 148 13.24 1.62 -7.29
C ARG A 148 14.15 2.58 -6.52
N TRP A 149 15.17 3.15 -7.18
CA TRP A 149 16.12 4.11 -6.63
C TRP A 149 15.88 5.55 -7.07
N VAL A 150 14.73 5.84 -7.69
CA VAL A 150 14.42 7.19 -8.17
C VAL A 150 14.46 8.21 -7.04
N ASN A 151 13.97 7.86 -5.84
CA ASN A 151 14.04 8.72 -4.66
C ASN A 151 15.47 9.08 -4.26
N ALA A 152 16.46 8.28 -4.65
CA ALA A 152 17.88 8.47 -4.37
C ALA A 152 18.66 9.09 -5.54
N GLY A 153 18.01 9.61 -6.58
CA GLY A 153 18.71 10.26 -7.68
C GLY A 153 19.05 9.37 -8.86
N SER A 154 18.63 8.10 -8.89
CA SER A 154 19.15 7.15 -9.90
C SER A 154 18.14 6.10 -10.38
N LEU A 155 18.38 5.60 -11.60
CA LEU A 155 17.76 4.38 -12.13
C LEU A 155 18.78 3.23 -12.07
N GLN A 156 18.32 1.99 -11.93
CA GLN A 156 19.21 0.82 -11.94
C GLN A 156 18.66 -0.30 -12.80
N LEU A 157 19.34 -0.60 -13.92
CA LEU A 157 18.94 -1.71 -14.78
C LEU A 157 19.43 -3.07 -14.25
N TRP A 158 20.59 -3.10 -13.60
CA TRP A 158 21.09 -4.24 -12.82
C TRP A 158 21.83 -3.76 -11.56
N LYS A 159 22.15 -4.70 -10.67
CA LYS A 159 22.89 -4.38 -9.43
C LYS A 159 24.23 -3.73 -9.79
N GLY A 160 24.45 -2.50 -9.31
CA GLY A 160 25.69 -1.75 -9.55
C GLY A 160 25.72 -0.89 -10.81
N SER A 161 24.61 -0.69 -11.52
CA SER A 161 24.54 0.22 -12.69
C SER A 161 23.69 1.47 -12.41
N PRO A 162 24.12 2.39 -11.54
CA PRO A 162 23.37 3.62 -11.30
C PRO A 162 23.43 4.52 -12.54
N PHE A 163 22.27 4.81 -13.10
CA PHE A 163 22.09 5.87 -14.08
C PHE A 163 21.59 7.12 -13.36
N PRO A 164 22.42 8.16 -13.18
CA PRO A 164 22.03 9.36 -12.45
C PRO A 164 20.96 10.14 -13.21
N LEU A 165 20.00 10.67 -12.47
CA LEU A 165 18.95 11.53 -13.01
C LEU A 165 19.32 13.02 -12.81
N PRO A 166 18.78 13.93 -13.63
CA PRO A 166 19.07 15.36 -13.51
C PRO A 166 18.72 15.90 -12.13
N ALA A 167 19.69 16.56 -11.47
CA ALA A 167 19.49 17.12 -10.13
C ALA A 167 18.38 18.18 -10.08
N ALA A 168 18.12 18.88 -11.18
CA ALA A 168 17.04 19.86 -11.30
C ALA A 168 15.64 19.28 -11.10
N TRP A 169 15.47 17.95 -11.19
CA TRP A 169 14.18 17.31 -10.92
C TRP A 169 13.88 17.18 -9.42
N TYR A 170 14.91 17.23 -8.55
CA TYR A 170 14.79 16.95 -7.11
C TYR A 170 14.53 18.25 -6.33
N GLN A 171 13.50 18.99 -6.74
CA GLN A 171 13.16 20.30 -6.17
C GLN A 171 11.65 20.49 -6.08
N GLY A 172 11.19 20.91 -4.90
CA GLY A 172 9.80 21.24 -4.62
C GLY A 172 8.93 20.05 -4.21
N ASN A 173 7.81 20.38 -3.56
CA ASN A 173 6.87 19.40 -3.01
C ASN A 173 6.22 18.51 -4.08
N VAL A 174 5.96 19.06 -5.27
CA VAL A 174 5.33 18.28 -6.37
C VAL A 174 6.27 17.20 -6.87
N MET A 175 7.54 17.54 -7.07
CA MET A 175 8.55 16.58 -7.53
C MET A 175 8.86 15.56 -6.45
N THR A 176 8.90 15.99 -5.19
CA THR A 176 8.99 15.10 -4.03
C THR A 176 7.84 14.10 -4.02
N PHE A 177 6.59 14.56 -4.17
CA PHE A 177 5.44 13.65 -4.28
C PHE A 177 5.61 12.65 -5.43
N LEU A 178 6.12 13.08 -6.59
CA LEU A 178 6.34 12.19 -7.73
C LEU A 178 7.44 11.15 -7.49
N GLY A 179 8.39 11.40 -6.58
CA GLY A 179 9.52 10.53 -6.27
C GLY A 179 10.89 11.13 -6.56
N PHE A 180 10.95 12.37 -7.01
CA PHE A 180 12.19 13.14 -7.09
C PHE A 180 12.33 13.97 -5.80
N THR A 181 12.70 13.27 -4.73
CA THR A 181 12.73 13.80 -3.36
C THR A 181 13.68 14.98 -3.21
N GLU A 182 13.17 16.13 -2.78
CA GLU A 182 14.02 17.30 -2.49
C GLU A 182 15.03 17.00 -1.36
N PRO A 183 16.29 17.49 -1.46
CA PRO A 183 17.25 17.38 -0.38
C PRO A 183 16.71 17.94 0.94
N GLY A 184 16.81 17.15 2.02
CA GLY A 184 16.35 17.56 3.35
C GLY A 184 14.88 17.28 3.65
N PHE A 185 14.11 16.76 2.68
CA PHE A 185 12.76 16.27 2.96
C PHE A 185 12.79 15.09 3.95
N GLN A 186 11.94 15.16 4.98
CA GLN A 186 11.77 14.11 5.97
C GLN A 186 10.28 13.84 6.19
N SER A 187 9.94 12.57 6.36
CA SER A 187 8.61 12.11 6.73
C SER A 187 8.72 10.74 7.36
N SER A 188 8.02 10.51 8.47
CA SER A 188 8.05 9.22 9.18
C SER A 188 7.35 8.11 8.38
N ASP A 189 6.50 8.47 7.41
CA ASP A 189 5.97 7.59 6.39
C ASP A 189 6.03 8.27 5.01
N TYR A 190 6.86 7.74 4.10
CA TYR A 190 7.05 8.31 2.77
C TYR A 190 6.90 7.28 1.66
N PHE A 191 5.85 7.45 0.87
CA PHE A 191 5.54 6.70 -0.33
C PHE A 191 5.37 7.66 -1.51
N SER A 192 6.45 7.89 -2.23
CA SER A 192 6.42 8.62 -3.49
C SER A 192 5.53 7.96 -4.54
N PHE A 193 5.14 8.70 -5.57
CA PHE A 193 4.33 8.16 -6.65
C PHE A 193 5.11 7.12 -7.48
N PHE A 194 6.31 7.49 -7.94
CA PHE A 194 7.28 6.56 -8.51
C PHE A 194 8.26 6.12 -7.43
N PRO A 195 8.59 4.82 -7.33
CA PRO A 195 8.26 3.72 -8.27
C PRO A 195 6.92 3.03 -7.98
N TRP A 196 6.28 3.33 -6.85
CA TRP A 196 5.25 2.50 -6.24
C TRP A 196 3.99 2.29 -7.10
N ILE A 197 3.65 3.24 -7.98
CA ILE A 197 2.55 3.10 -8.95
C ILE A 197 2.72 1.86 -9.84
N PHE A 198 3.94 1.49 -10.20
CA PHE A 198 4.19 0.32 -11.03
C PHE A 198 3.88 -0.96 -10.25
N LEU A 199 4.22 -1.03 -8.97
CA LEU A 199 3.84 -2.15 -8.11
C LEU A 199 2.32 -2.23 -7.91
N PHE A 200 1.66 -1.08 -7.78
CA PHE A 200 0.19 -1.01 -7.75
C PHE A 200 -0.41 -1.58 -9.05
N TRP A 201 0.12 -1.20 -10.21
CA TRP A 201 -0.33 -1.75 -11.49
C TRP A 201 0.01 -3.23 -11.68
N CYS A 202 1.10 -3.75 -11.10
CA CYS A 202 1.30 -5.21 -11.01
C CYS A 202 0.10 -5.89 -10.34
N GLY A 203 -0.40 -5.31 -9.24
CA GLY A 203 -1.63 -5.76 -8.58
C GLY A 203 -2.85 -5.72 -9.50
N LEU A 204 -3.04 -4.62 -10.22
CA LEU A 204 -4.13 -4.46 -11.20
C LEU A 204 -4.09 -5.56 -12.27
N TYR A 205 -2.93 -5.77 -12.91
CA TYR A 205 -2.76 -6.77 -13.96
C TYR A 205 -2.88 -8.20 -13.42
N LEU A 206 -2.43 -8.46 -12.19
CA LEU A 206 -2.68 -9.73 -11.51
C LEU A 206 -4.18 -9.97 -11.35
N GLY A 207 -4.95 -8.96 -10.96
CA GLY A 207 -6.41 -9.01 -10.90
C GLY A 207 -7.05 -9.31 -12.25
N LEU A 208 -6.60 -8.64 -13.32
CA LEU A 208 -7.10 -8.87 -14.68
C LEU A 208 -6.76 -10.26 -15.20
N TRP A 209 -5.54 -10.76 -14.93
CA TRP A 209 -5.10 -12.09 -15.33
C TRP A 209 -5.89 -13.18 -14.61
N ILE A 210 -6.01 -13.06 -13.28
CA ILE A 210 -6.81 -13.96 -12.46
C ILE A 210 -8.27 -13.89 -12.92
N GLY A 211 -8.84 -12.72 -13.21
CA GLY A 211 -10.21 -12.62 -13.73
C GLY A 211 -10.48 -13.40 -15.03
N ARG A 212 -9.45 -13.69 -15.86
CA ARG A 212 -9.57 -14.43 -17.13
C ARG A 212 -9.46 -15.94 -17.00
N CYS A 213 -8.72 -16.45 -16.01
CA CYS A 213 -8.55 -17.89 -15.85
C CYS A 213 -9.86 -18.52 -15.24
N GLY A 214 -10.24 -19.76 -15.57
CA GLY A 214 -11.58 -20.32 -15.32
C GLY A 214 -11.99 -20.68 -13.87
N SER A 215 -13.05 -21.50 -13.73
CA SER A 215 -13.87 -21.74 -12.52
C SER A 215 -13.18 -22.27 -11.25
N TRP A 216 -11.96 -22.81 -11.31
CA TRP A 216 -11.23 -23.33 -10.13
C TRP A 216 -10.95 -22.25 -9.07
N LYS A 217 -11.05 -20.98 -9.45
CA LYS A 217 -10.91 -19.81 -8.57
C LYS A 217 -11.92 -19.70 -7.45
N ASN A 218 -13.12 -20.22 -7.66
CA ASN A 218 -14.20 -20.08 -6.71
C ASN A 218 -13.98 -20.89 -5.44
N VAL A 219 -12.98 -21.78 -5.39
CA VAL A 219 -12.68 -22.55 -4.18
C VAL A 219 -11.62 -21.82 -3.34
N ILE A 220 -10.47 -21.47 -3.92
CA ILE A 220 -9.36 -20.86 -3.18
C ILE A 220 -9.70 -19.44 -2.72
N LEU A 221 -10.39 -18.65 -3.56
CA LEU A 221 -10.74 -17.27 -3.20
C LEU A 221 -11.85 -17.16 -2.13
N GLN A 222 -12.46 -18.29 -1.76
CA GLN A 222 -13.48 -18.39 -0.70
C GLN A 222 -12.91 -18.91 0.62
N ILE A 223 -11.59 -19.08 0.74
CA ILE A 223 -10.97 -19.34 2.04
C ILE A 223 -11.23 -18.14 2.95
N ASN A 224 -11.80 -18.41 4.13
CA ASN A 224 -12.23 -17.40 5.08
C ASN A 224 -11.79 -17.78 6.48
N ILE A 225 -11.07 -16.86 7.12
CA ILE A 225 -10.70 -16.92 8.52
C ILE A 225 -11.41 -15.72 9.16
N PRO A 226 -12.57 -15.91 9.82
CA PRO A 226 -13.47 -14.80 10.15
C PRO A 226 -12.83 -13.61 10.88
N PRO A 227 -11.94 -13.81 11.89
CA PRO A 227 -11.24 -12.69 12.52
C PRO A 227 -10.38 -11.89 11.54
N LEU A 228 -9.58 -12.57 10.72
CA LEU A 228 -8.70 -11.92 9.73
C LEU A 228 -9.51 -11.23 8.64
N SER A 229 -10.58 -11.87 8.17
CA SER A 229 -11.49 -11.24 7.22
C SER A 229 -12.21 -10.04 7.83
N PHE A 230 -12.55 -10.02 9.12
CA PHE A 230 -13.11 -8.83 9.78
C PHE A 230 -12.11 -7.67 9.74
N LEU A 231 -10.84 -7.93 10.07
CA LEU A 231 -9.77 -6.93 9.99
C LEU A 231 -9.60 -6.40 8.57
N GLY A 232 -9.54 -7.29 7.57
CA GLY A 232 -9.41 -6.90 6.17
C GLY A 232 -10.61 -6.14 5.61
N ARG A 233 -11.82 -6.36 6.14
CA ARG A 233 -13.03 -5.61 5.74
C ARG A 233 -13.03 -4.20 6.31
N ASN A 234 -12.49 -4.01 7.50
CA ASN A 234 -12.44 -2.73 8.21
C ASN A 234 -11.05 -2.09 8.15
N SER A 235 -10.24 -2.47 7.15
CA SER A 235 -8.81 -2.17 7.12
C SER A 235 -8.49 -0.68 7.16
N LEU A 236 -9.28 0.18 6.50
CA LEU A 236 -9.04 1.63 6.50
C LEU A 236 -9.24 2.24 7.89
N LEU A 237 -10.30 1.84 8.60
CA LEU A 237 -10.57 2.35 9.94
C LEU A 237 -9.48 1.90 10.91
N ILE A 238 -9.14 0.62 10.88
CA ILE A 238 -8.09 0.06 11.74
C ILE A 238 -6.73 0.69 11.39
N TYR A 239 -6.45 0.91 10.10
CA TYR A 239 -5.26 1.62 9.65
C TYR A 239 -5.25 3.07 10.17
N LEU A 240 -6.36 3.79 10.24
CA LEU A 240 -6.35 5.13 10.81
C LEU A 240 -6.15 5.15 12.33
N LEU A 241 -6.62 4.11 13.03
CA LEU A 241 -6.58 4.04 14.48
C LEU A 241 -5.31 3.39 15.05
N HIS A 242 -4.58 2.58 14.26
CA HIS A 242 -3.45 1.83 14.81
C HIS A 242 -2.40 2.70 15.48
N GLN A 243 -1.89 3.75 14.78
CA GLN A 243 -0.80 4.56 15.32
C GLN A 243 -1.22 5.38 16.54
N PRO A 244 -2.37 6.08 16.56
CA PRO A 244 -2.83 6.74 17.79
C PRO A 244 -3.01 5.78 18.98
N VAL A 245 -3.52 4.57 18.72
CA VAL A 245 -3.71 3.57 19.77
C VAL A 245 -2.39 3.01 20.27
N LEU A 246 -1.47 2.64 19.37
CA LEU A 246 -0.14 2.15 19.73
C LEU A 246 0.65 3.21 20.51
N TYR A 247 0.66 4.45 20.03
CA TYR A 247 1.27 5.58 20.71
C TYR A 247 0.74 5.72 22.15
N MET A 248 -0.57 5.73 22.33
CA MET A 248 -1.18 5.80 23.68
C MET A 248 -0.77 4.62 24.56
N LEU A 249 -0.76 3.39 24.02
CA LEU A 249 -0.39 2.20 24.78
C LEU A 249 1.08 2.25 25.22
N VAL A 250 1.99 2.68 24.35
CA VAL A 250 3.42 2.76 24.65
C VAL A 250 3.69 3.87 25.66
N VAL A 251 3.13 5.07 25.48
CA VAL A 251 3.30 6.20 26.42
C VAL A 251 2.74 5.87 27.81
N LEU A 252 1.58 5.22 27.89
CA LEU A 252 1.04 4.78 29.17
C LEU A 252 1.93 3.68 29.76
N GLY A 253 2.33 2.70 28.96
CA GLY A 253 3.18 1.59 29.38
C GLY A 253 4.51 2.05 29.99
N THR A 254 5.24 2.95 29.32
CA THR A 254 6.50 3.50 29.83
C THR A 254 6.30 4.25 31.14
N ARG A 255 5.27 5.09 31.22
CA ARG A 255 4.94 5.84 32.44
C ARG A 255 4.60 4.96 33.64
N TYR A 256 3.88 3.85 33.42
CA TYR A 256 3.52 2.91 34.50
C TYR A 256 4.66 1.98 34.89
N LEU A 257 5.47 1.54 33.93
CA LEU A 257 6.55 0.56 34.16
C LEU A 257 7.88 1.21 34.60
N ARG A 258 7.99 2.55 34.58
CA ARG A 258 9.25 3.30 34.81
C ARG A 258 10.42 2.75 33.97
N LEU A 259 10.13 2.37 32.73
CA LEU A 259 11.14 2.21 31.69
C LEU A 259 11.61 3.62 31.29
#